data_AF-A0A9Q1DSH3-F1
#
_entry.id   AF-A0A9Q1DSH3-F1
#
_cell.length_a   1.000
_cell.length_b   1.000
_cell.length_c   1.000
_cell.angle_alpha   90.00
_cell.angle_beta   90.00
_cell.angle_gamma   90.00
#
_symmetry.space_group_name_H-M   'P 1'
#
loop_
_entity.id
_entity.type
_entity.pdbx_description
1 polymer ?
#
loop_
_entity_poly.entity_id
_entity_poly.type
_entity_poly.pdbx_seq_one_letter_code
_entity_poly.pdbx_strand_id
1 'polypeptide(L)'
;MNREHRKIIHELAEVYGIESVSYDSEPKRNVVITAVRGKAACPNLTLTAVIERETAGRAPPPIAHIKQHSSKNDCGSNWLKAVKEEPTIDYFDVQD
;
A
#
# COMPACT_ATOMS: atom_id res chain seq x y z
N MET A 1 -28.92 -5.72 0.55
CA MET A 1 -27.49 -5.93 0.24
C MET A 1 -27.32 -5.80 -1.27
N ASN A 2 -26.30 -5.09 -1.77
CA ASN A 2 -26.16 -4.84 -3.21
C ASN A 2 -25.64 -6.09 -3.96
N ARG A 3 -25.86 -6.13 -5.27
CA ARG A 3 -25.43 -7.23 -6.14
C ARG A 3 -23.92 -7.47 -6.07
N GLU A 4 -23.10 -6.42 -6.18
CA GLU A 4 -21.65 -6.51 -6.06
C GLU A 4 -21.20 -7.08 -4.71
N HIS A 5 -21.83 -6.66 -3.61
CA HIS A 5 -21.51 -7.22 -2.30
C HIS A 5 -21.79 -8.73 -2.26
N ARG A 6 -22.92 -9.17 -2.84
CA ARG A 6 -23.26 -10.60 -2.86
C ARG A 6 -22.26 -11.38 -3.69
N LYS A 7 -21.82 -10.83 -4.83
CA LYS A 7 -20.79 -11.44 -5.68
C LYS A 7 -19.49 -11.70 -4.90
N ILE A 8 -18.98 -10.70 -4.20
CA ILE A 8 -17.74 -10.83 -3.41
C ILE A 8 -17.88 -11.89 -2.32
N ILE A 9 -19.04 -11.97 -1.66
CA ILE A 9 -19.29 -13.00 -0.65
C ILE A 9 -19.24 -14.42 -1.26
N HIS A 10 -19.85 -14.64 -2.43
CA HIS A 10 -19.79 -15.95 -3.10
C HIS A 10 -18.37 -16.33 -3.53
N GLU A 11 -17.61 -15.38 -4.06
CA GLU A 11 -16.22 -15.60 -4.43
C GLU A 11 -15.34 -15.94 -3.22
N LEU A 12 -15.52 -15.23 -2.10
CA LEU A 12 -14.85 -15.57 -0.84
C LEU A 12 -15.27 -16.94 -0.32
N ALA A 13 -16.54 -17.33 -0.45
CA ALA A 13 -17.02 -18.62 0.02
C ALA A 13 -16.26 -19.79 -0.63
N GLU A 14 -15.90 -19.68 -1.91
CA GLU A 14 -15.08 -20.66 -2.62
C GLU A 14 -13.68 -20.81 -1.99
N VAL A 15 -13.04 -19.69 -1.66
CA VAL A 15 -11.70 -19.68 -1.03
C VAL A 15 -11.71 -20.36 0.34
N TYR A 16 -12.77 -20.17 1.11
CA TYR A 16 -12.92 -20.76 2.46
C TYR A 16 -13.51 -22.18 2.44
N GLY A 17 -13.90 -22.71 1.27
CA GLY A 17 -14.53 -24.03 1.14
C GLY A 17 -15.89 -24.13 1.85
N ILE A 18 -16.65 -23.04 1.87
CA ILE A 18 -17.98 -22.95 2.50
C ILE A 18 -19.07 -22.80 1.45
N GLU A 19 -20.28 -23.26 1.77
CA GLU A 19 -21.41 -23.19 0.84
C GLU A 19 -22.08 -21.82 0.93
N SER A 20 -22.40 -21.23 -0.23
CA SER A 20 -23.05 -19.93 -0.31
C SER A 20 -24.29 -19.97 -1.19
N VAL A 21 -25.39 -19.42 -0.66
CA VAL A 21 -26.68 -19.39 -1.37
C VAL A 21 -27.33 -18.02 -1.21
N SER A 22 -27.84 -17.46 -2.31
CA SER A 22 -28.62 -16.22 -2.26
C SER A 22 -30.11 -16.53 -2.21
N TYR A 23 -30.79 -15.96 -1.23
CA TYR A 23 -32.24 -16.12 -1.06
C TYR A 23 -32.96 -14.80 -1.27
N ASP A 24 -34.27 -14.90 -1.54
CA ASP A 24 -35.19 -13.78 -1.74
C ASP A 24 -34.92 -12.94 -3.01
N SER A 25 -35.86 -12.05 -3.31
CA SER A 25 -35.87 -11.14 -4.45
C SER A 25 -35.34 -9.76 -4.05
N GLU A 26 -34.92 -8.94 -5.02
CA GLU A 26 -34.52 -7.57 -4.70
C GLU A 26 -35.73 -6.74 -4.22
N PRO A 27 -35.56 -5.84 -3.22
CA PRO A 27 -34.29 -5.39 -2.61
C PRO A 27 -33.82 -6.20 -1.39
N LYS A 28 -34.64 -7.15 -0.90
CA LYS A 28 -34.40 -7.91 0.34
C LYS A 28 -33.45 -9.10 0.17
N ARG A 29 -33.04 -9.39 -1.06
CA ARG A 29 -32.11 -10.47 -1.40
C ARG A 29 -30.85 -10.47 -0.53
N ASN A 30 -30.69 -11.56 0.20
CA ASN A 30 -29.61 -11.82 1.15
C ASN A 30 -28.77 -13.04 0.71
N VAL A 31 -27.67 -13.27 1.42
CA VAL A 31 -26.80 -14.44 1.23
C VAL A 31 -26.69 -15.17 2.55
N VAL A 32 -26.84 -16.49 2.52
CA VAL A 32 -26.62 -17.38 3.64
C VAL A 32 -25.38 -18.20 3.35
N ILE A 33 -24.52 -18.30 4.35
CA ILE A 33 -23.25 -19.03 4.30
C ILE A 33 -23.33 -20.19 5.28
N THR A 34 -22.97 -21.38 4.82
CA THR A 34 -22.97 -22.60 5.63
C THR A 34 -21.59 -23.22 5.65
N ALA A 35 -20.99 -23.29 6.84
CA ALA A 35 -19.70 -23.96 7.04
C ALA A 35 -19.93 -25.43 7.36
N VAL A 36 -19.45 -26.32 6.49
CA VAL A 36 -19.52 -27.77 6.71
C VAL A 36 -18.24 -28.23 7.41
N ARG A 37 -18.41 -28.92 8.54
CA ARG A 37 -17.28 -29.48 9.31
C ARG A 37 -16.45 -30.40 8.41
N GLY A 38 -15.14 -30.14 8.36
CA GLY A 38 -14.19 -30.92 7.54
C GLY A 38 -14.05 -30.46 6.09
N LYS A 39 -14.87 -29.49 5.63
CA LYS A 39 -14.69 -28.82 4.33
C LYS A 39 -14.24 -27.36 4.49
N ALA A 40 -14.83 -26.67 5.47
CA ALA A 40 -14.53 -25.28 5.76
C ALA A 40 -13.13 -25.13 6.36
N ALA A 41 -12.32 -24.24 5.78
CA ALA A 41 -10.98 -23.94 6.27
C ALA A 41 -10.64 -22.46 6.05
N CYS A 42 -9.73 -21.94 6.88
CA CYS A 42 -9.18 -20.60 6.68
C CYS A 42 -8.01 -20.68 5.69
N PRO A 43 -7.95 -19.78 4.69
CA PRO A 43 -6.79 -19.68 3.82
C PRO A 43 -5.55 -19.25 4.62
N ASN A 44 -4.36 -19.59 4.10
CA ASN A 44 -3.08 -19.27 4.75
C ASN A 44 -2.81 -17.75 4.86
N LEU A 45 -3.44 -16.96 3.98
CA LEU A 45 -3.32 -15.51 3.92
C LEU A 45 -4.72 -14.90 3.87
N THR A 46 -4.89 -13.80 4.61
CA THR A 46 -6.13 -13.02 4.56
C THR A 46 -6.15 -12.13 3.32
N LEU A 47 -7.35 -11.76 2.86
CA LEU A 47 -7.51 -10.84 1.74
C LEU A 47 -6.78 -9.50 2.00
N THR A 48 -6.83 -9.00 3.23
CA THR A 48 -6.11 -7.77 3.63
C THR A 48 -4.61 -7.90 3.44
N ALA A 49 -4.01 -9.02 3.88
CA ALA A 49 -2.56 -9.23 3.72
C ALA A 49 -2.15 -9.31 2.24
N VAL A 50 -3.00 -9.84 1.37
CA VAL A 50 -2.77 -9.84 -0.09
C VAL A 50 -2.85 -8.41 -0.62
N ILE A 51 -3.88 -7.65 -0.24
CA ILE A 51 -4.05 -6.26 -0.67
C ILE A 51 -2.85 -5.41 -0.24
N GLU A 52 -2.41 -5.53 1.01
CA GLU A 52 -1.26 -4.78 1.52
C GLU A 52 0.02 -5.09 0.74
N ARG A 53 0.26 -6.36 0.38
CA ARG A 53 1.43 -6.75 -0.42
C ARG A 53 1.38 -6.19 -1.84
N GLU A 54 0.21 -6.19 -2.47
CA GLU A 54 0.03 -5.72 -3.85
C GLU A 54 -0.02 -4.18 -3.94
N THR A 55 -0.51 -3.52 -2.89
CA THR A 55 -0.65 -2.05 -2.84
C THR A 55 0.54 -1.35 -2.19
N ALA A 56 1.41 -2.09 -1.48
CA ALA A 56 2.65 -1.56 -0.96
C ALA A 56 3.53 -1.07 -2.14
N GLY A 57 3.74 0.25 -2.20
CA GLY A 57 4.64 0.85 -3.17
C GLY A 57 6.03 0.22 -3.09
N ARG A 58 6.67 0.02 -4.24
CA ARG A 58 8.04 -0.51 -4.32
C ARG A 58 8.92 0.33 -3.39
N ALA A 59 9.72 -0.35 -2.57
CA ALA A 59 10.67 0.31 -1.69
C ALA A 59 11.51 1.33 -2.51
N PRO A 60 11.75 2.53 -1.96
CA PRO A 60 12.54 3.53 -2.65
C PRO A 60 13.92 2.95 -3.00
N PRO A 61 14.47 3.32 -4.16
CA PRO A 61 15.79 2.83 -4.55
C PRO A 61 16.84 3.21 -3.51
N PRO A 62 17.85 2.36 -3.27
CA PRO A 62 18.91 2.67 -2.33
C PRO A 62 19.63 3.96 -2.76
N ILE A 63 19.80 4.88 -1.81
CA ILE A 63 20.52 6.14 -2.03
C ILE A 63 21.99 5.79 -2.29
N ALA A 64 22.52 6.22 -3.43
CA ALA A 64 23.93 6.02 -3.76
C ALA A 64 24.81 6.78 -2.76
N HIS A 65 25.70 6.07 -2.07
CA HIS A 65 26.70 6.70 -1.22
C HIS A 65 27.81 7.29 -2.12
N ILE A 66 27.68 8.57 -2.49
CA ILE A 66 28.78 9.29 -3.13
C ILE A 66 29.88 9.46 -2.05
N LYS A 67 30.99 8.74 -2.19
CA LYS A 67 32.19 9.09 -1.42
C LYS A 67 32.66 10.42 -1.99
N GLN A 68 32.41 11.52 -1.26
CA GLN A 68 33.09 12.78 -1.50
C GLN A 68 34.59 12.53 -1.24
N HIS A 69 35.30 12.05 -2.26
CA HIS A 69 36.74 12.24 -2.32
C HIS A 69 36.94 13.73 -2.50
N SER A 70 37.36 14.39 -1.42
CA SER A 70 37.88 15.74 -1.46
C SER A 70 39.12 15.76 -2.36
N SER A 71 38.93 16.00 -3.65
CA SER A 71 40.01 16.38 -4.55
C SER A 71 39.60 17.67 -5.24
N LYS A 72 40.23 18.76 -4.80
CA LYS A 72 40.35 20.03 -5.50
C LYS A 72 40.64 19.75 -7.00
N ASN A 73 39.79 20.22 -7.91
CA ASN A 73 40.19 21.03 -9.07
C ASN A 73 39.01 21.36 -10.01
N ASP A 74 39.18 22.52 -10.65
CA ASP A 74 38.30 23.39 -11.43
C ASP A 74 37.44 22.84 -12.59
N CYS A 75 36.48 23.70 -12.97
CA CYS A 75 35.82 23.86 -14.28
C CYS A 75 34.66 22.88 -14.58
N GLY A 76 33.40 23.27 -14.82
CA GLY A 76 32.74 24.56 -15.06
C GLY A 76 31.55 24.29 -16.01
N SER A 77 30.31 24.65 -15.63
CA SER A 77 29.24 25.17 -16.53
C SER A 77 27.84 25.18 -15.89
N ASN A 78 27.42 26.41 -15.55
CA ASN A 78 26.13 27.01 -15.90
C ASN A 78 24.82 26.26 -15.59
N TRP A 79 24.23 26.46 -14.41
CA TRP A 79 22.77 26.56 -14.25
C TRP A 79 22.45 27.65 -13.21
N LEU A 80 22.54 28.91 -13.67
CA LEU A 80 22.02 30.05 -12.93
C LEU A 80 20.48 30.03 -12.99
N LYS A 81 19.89 30.33 -11.83
CA LYS A 81 18.52 30.84 -11.60
C LYS A 81 17.40 29.80 -11.46
N ALA A 82 17.23 29.31 -10.24
CA ALA A 82 15.96 29.45 -9.50
C ALA A 82 16.14 28.87 -8.07
N VAL A 83 16.88 29.57 -7.21
CA VAL A 83 16.77 29.35 -5.77
C VAL A 83 16.24 30.64 -5.19
N LYS A 84 14.94 30.55 -4.88
CA LYS A 84 14.21 31.42 -3.96
C LYS A 84 15.07 31.56 -2.71
N GLU A 85 15.48 32.80 -2.45
CA GLU A 85 16.19 33.23 -1.26
C GLU A 85 15.41 32.73 -0.03
N GLU A 86 15.97 31.73 0.65
CA GLU A 86 15.60 31.39 2.02
C GLU A 86 16.78 31.87 2.88
N PRO A 87 16.55 32.77 3.85
CA PRO A 87 17.63 33.39 4.61
C PRO A 87 18.38 32.31 5.38
N THR A 88 19.69 32.19 5.15
CA THR A 88 20.61 31.39 5.96
C THR A 88 20.52 31.87 7.40
N ILE A 89 19.88 31.10 8.27
CA ILE A 89 19.84 31.41 9.70
C ILE A 89 21.20 31.04 10.26
N ASP A 90 21.94 32.06 10.69
CA ASP A 90 23.21 31.90 11.38
C ASP A 90 22.95 31.60 12.87
N TYR A 91 23.22 30.36 13.28
CA TYR A 91 23.06 29.87 14.66
C TYR A 91 24.38 29.93 15.45
N PHE A 92 25.35 30.76 15.04
CA PHE A 92 26.66 30.87 15.67
C PHE A 92 26.84 32.07 16.62
N ASP A 93 25.75 32.71 17.04
CA ASP A 93 25.76 33.80 18.04
C ASP A 93 25.20 33.40 19.42
N VAL A 94 25.02 32.11 19.70
CA VAL A 94 24.76 31.65 21.08
C VAL A 94 26.09 31.41 21.78
N GLN A 95 26.72 32.50 22.23
CA GLN A 95 27.74 32.46 23.28
C GLN A 95 27.21 33.18 24.52
N ASP A 96 27.11 32.39 25.60
CA ASP A 96 26.69 32.68 27.00
C ASP A 96 25.23 33.09 27.26
#